data_AF-A0A1R4ABG4-F1
#
_entry.id   AF-A0A1R4ABG4-F1
#
_cell.length_a   1.000
_cell.length_b   1.000
_cell.length_c   1.000
_cell.angle_alpha   90.00
_cell.angle_beta   90.00
_cell.angle_gamma   90.00
#
_symmetry.space_group_name_H-M   'P 1'
#
loop_
_entity.id
_entity.type
_entity.pdbx_description
1 polymer ?
#
loop_
_entity_poly.entity_id
_entity_poly.type
_entity_poly.pdbx_seq_one_letter_code
_entity_poly.pdbx_strand_id
1 'polypeptide(L)'
;MLYILILTLFSLVRISHCNIMLTEPHPPIDFHTVPRRNLKMQGPKLDSSMERGPINKKLSQIIPKCAHLKCIYSLAGVYGSQAFFTTASFCSIAGMIQYLQYFLNISCNEPLSFLFGLVTILLGGICSHKLAELITYRALAKLGDRYKTIGFTRLLVYPNQNHLLDSQMINKGKNKHLVSIRPTRSEIIGCSISTLIAFYSFGGNLYSFSPSSLSNPGAFSVLKIASLANGPKYASAKQKGSVQVVGKLYGCHTCGNRKASMYISDHQPPNAIVSKYNEQFFPKVLHKIGLTWSPPQQYFYPHCKNCSQAQAQAMQTQRRVLITHATELRGYHLCAISYLFSRALLQTRWHLLFHN
;
A
#
# COMPACT_ATOMS: atom_id res chain seq x y z
N MET A 1 5.93 -14.02 2.80
CA MET A 1 4.63 -13.42 2.41
C MET A 1 4.64 -12.81 1.00
N LEU A 2 5.58 -11.93 0.64
CA LEU A 2 5.65 -11.29 -0.69
C LEU A 2 5.71 -12.29 -1.86
N TYR A 3 6.54 -13.33 -1.74
CA TYR A 3 6.67 -14.41 -2.73
C TYR A 3 5.38 -15.21 -2.90
N ILE A 4 4.70 -15.54 -1.78
CA ILE A 4 3.43 -16.28 -1.79
C ILE A 4 2.36 -15.44 -2.50
N LEU A 5 2.28 -14.13 -2.23
CA LEU A 5 1.29 -13.23 -2.85
C LEU A 5 1.53 -13.04 -4.35
N ILE A 6 2.80 -12.96 -4.79
CA ILE A 6 3.17 -12.92 -6.21
C ILE A 6 2.74 -14.23 -6.89
N LEU A 7 2.99 -15.38 -6.25
CA LEU A 7 2.52 -16.66 -6.75
C LEU A 7 0.99 -16.76 -6.77
N THR A 8 0.28 -16.17 -5.81
CA THR A 8 -1.19 -16.12 -5.81
C THR A 8 -1.72 -15.27 -6.98
N LEU A 9 -1.11 -14.12 -7.26
CA LEU A 9 -1.48 -13.27 -8.40
C LEU A 9 -1.19 -13.95 -9.75
N PHE A 10 -0.03 -14.58 -9.90
CA PHE A 10 0.27 -15.39 -11.09
C PHE A 10 -0.68 -16.59 -11.24
N SER A 11 -1.06 -17.21 -10.13
CA SER A 11 -2.02 -18.33 -10.12
C SER A 11 -3.43 -17.86 -10.48
N LEU A 12 -3.88 -16.68 -10.03
CA LEU A 12 -5.18 -16.11 -10.40
C LEU A 12 -5.24 -15.76 -11.90
N VAL A 13 -4.14 -15.25 -12.47
CA VAL A 13 -4.01 -15.04 -13.92
C VAL A 13 -4.04 -16.37 -14.68
N ARG A 14 -3.42 -17.43 -14.12
CA ARG A 14 -3.39 -18.78 -14.73
C ARG A 14 -4.73 -19.52 -14.61
N ILE A 15 -5.45 -19.38 -13.50
CA ILE A 15 -6.78 -19.98 -13.25
C ILE A 15 -7.83 -19.33 -14.15
N SER A 16 -7.75 -18.00 -14.38
CA SER A 16 -8.58 -17.30 -15.37
C SER A 16 -8.39 -17.86 -16.80
N HIS A 17 -7.19 -18.38 -17.11
CA HIS A 17 -6.90 -19.04 -18.37
C HIS A 17 -7.29 -20.52 -18.42
N CYS A 18 -7.24 -21.27 -17.30
CA CYS A 18 -7.57 -22.70 -17.26
C CYS A 18 -9.09 -22.97 -17.22
N ASN A 19 -9.89 -22.12 -16.58
CA ASN A 19 -11.35 -22.32 -16.48
C ASN A 19 -12.13 -22.06 -17.79
N ILE A 20 -11.46 -21.77 -18.90
CA ILE A 20 -12.09 -21.56 -20.22
C ILE A 20 -11.87 -22.76 -21.17
N MET A 21 -11.15 -23.81 -20.73
CA MET A 21 -10.84 -25.00 -21.54
C MET A 21 -11.59 -26.28 -21.11
N LEU A 22 -12.62 -26.20 -20.25
CA LEU A 22 -13.37 -27.39 -19.82
C LEU A 22 -14.87 -27.27 -20.01
N THR A 23 -15.31 -27.75 -21.18
CA THR A 23 -16.57 -28.48 -21.48
C THR A 23 -16.37 -29.01 -22.91
N GLU A 24 -16.34 -30.29 -23.26
CA GLU A 24 -16.85 -31.53 -22.66
C GLU A 24 -15.91 -32.73 -22.99
N PRO A 25 -15.98 -33.85 -22.23
CA PRO A 25 -15.29 -35.09 -22.61
C PRO A 25 -16.04 -35.78 -23.76
N HIS A 26 -15.40 -35.90 -24.93
CA HIS A 26 -15.87 -36.82 -25.97
C HIS A 26 -15.67 -38.28 -25.51
N PRO A 27 -16.62 -39.19 -25.78
CA PRO A 27 -16.44 -40.61 -25.52
C PRO A 27 -15.30 -41.18 -26.38
N PRO A 28 -14.61 -42.23 -25.90
CA PRO A 28 -13.51 -42.85 -26.63
C PRO A 28 -14.04 -43.45 -27.94
N ILE A 29 -13.50 -42.96 -29.06
CA ILE A 29 -13.72 -43.56 -30.38
C ILE A 29 -12.82 -44.79 -30.46
N ASP A 30 -13.45 -45.96 -30.55
CA ASP A 30 -12.77 -47.24 -30.72
C ASP A 30 -12.22 -47.36 -32.15
N PHE A 31 -10.90 -47.46 -32.27
CA PHE A 31 -10.18 -47.56 -33.54
C PHE A 31 -9.74 -49.00 -33.79
N HIS A 32 -10.71 -49.91 -33.98
CA HIS A 32 -10.41 -51.20 -34.57
C HIS A 32 -11.34 -51.49 -35.77
N THR A 33 -10.69 -51.77 -36.89
CA THR A 33 -11.23 -52.27 -38.18
C THR A 33 -11.91 -51.25 -39.11
N VAL A 34 -11.10 -50.57 -39.94
CA VAL A 34 -11.56 -50.07 -41.24
C VAL A 34 -10.60 -50.54 -42.34
N PRO A 35 -11.07 -51.26 -43.37
CA PRO A 35 -10.22 -51.74 -44.45
C PRO A 35 -9.89 -50.59 -45.42
N ARG A 36 -8.61 -50.54 -45.86
CA ARG A 36 -8.14 -49.65 -46.92
C ARG A 36 -8.85 -49.98 -48.24
N ARG A 37 -9.90 -49.22 -48.58
CA ARG A 37 -10.41 -49.12 -49.96
C ARG A 37 -9.89 -47.83 -50.59
N ASN A 38 -9.22 -47.98 -51.73
CA ASN A 38 -8.87 -46.90 -52.64
C ASN A 38 -10.15 -46.28 -53.22
N LEU A 39 -10.69 -45.27 -52.55
CA LEU A 39 -11.78 -44.43 -53.04
C LEU A 39 -11.18 -43.20 -53.73
N LYS A 40 -11.32 -43.14 -55.07
CA LYS A 40 -11.19 -41.89 -55.83
C LYS A 40 -12.20 -40.89 -55.25
N MET A 41 -11.73 -39.88 -54.52
CA MET A 41 -12.57 -38.78 -54.04
C MET A 41 -13.04 -37.94 -55.23
N GLN A 42 -14.26 -38.21 -55.70
CA GLN A 42 -15.07 -37.17 -56.31
C GLN A 42 -15.55 -36.28 -55.17
N GLY A 43 -15.08 -35.03 -55.16
CA GLY A 43 -15.46 -34.06 -54.15
C GLY A 43 -16.98 -33.90 -54.10
N PRO A 44 -17.61 -33.96 -52.92
CA PRO A 44 -19.03 -33.68 -52.80
C PRO A 44 -19.26 -32.25 -53.27
N LYS A 45 -20.16 -32.07 -54.26
CA LYS A 45 -20.74 -30.77 -54.55
C LYS A 45 -21.39 -30.29 -53.26
N LEU A 46 -20.77 -29.29 -52.62
CA LEU A 46 -21.36 -28.60 -51.48
C LEU A 46 -22.65 -27.94 -51.98
N ASP A 47 -23.79 -28.47 -51.56
CA ASP A 47 -25.07 -27.82 -51.76
C ASP A 47 -25.06 -26.50 -50.98
N SER A 48 -25.13 -25.39 -51.70
CA SER A 48 -25.07 -24.02 -51.18
C SER A 48 -26.36 -23.57 -50.48
N SER A 49 -27.21 -24.50 -50.05
CA SER A 49 -28.55 -24.22 -49.54
C SER A 49 -28.78 -24.61 -48.07
N MET A 50 -27.73 -25.00 -47.33
CA MET A 50 -27.87 -25.21 -45.88
C MET A 50 -28.06 -23.87 -45.16
N GLU A 51 -29.34 -23.48 -45.02
CA GLU A 51 -29.78 -22.31 -44.28
C GLU A 51 -29.09 -22.27 -42.91
N ARG A 52 -28.36 -21.17 -42.68
CA ARG A 52 -27.72 -20.84 -41.40
C ARG A 52 -28.82 -20.70 -40.34
N GLY A 53 -29.11 -21.79 -39.65
CA GLY A 53 -30.12 -21.85 -38.60
C GLY A 53 -29.87 -20.88 -37.42
N PRO A 54 -30.86 -20.74 -36.51
CA PRO A 54 -30.93 -19.72 -35.45
C PRO A 54 -29.80 -19.76 -34.40
N ILE A 55 -28.90 -20.74 -34.45
CA ILE A 55 -27.74 -20.89 -33.57
C ILE A 55 -26.76 -19.72 -33.73
N ASN A 56 -26.62 -19.17 -34.94
CA ASN A 56 -25.67 -18.08 -35.21
C ASN A 56 -26.07 -16.76 -34.53
N LYS A 57 -27.38 -16.51 -34.33
CA LYS A 57 -27.89 -15.33 -33.63
C LYS A 57 -27.63 -15.36 -32.12
N LYS A 58 -27.66 -16.54 -31.49
CA LYS A 58 -27.31 -16.67 -30.05
C LYS A 58 -25.80 -16.54 -29.84
N LEU A 59 -24.98 -17.10 -30.72
CA LEU A 59 -23.53 -17.00 -30.60
C LEU A 59 -23.03 -15.56 -30.79
N SER A 60 -23.59 -14.81 -31.75
CA SER A 60 -23.24 -13.40 -31.98
C SER A 60 -23.60 -12.49 -30.80
N GLN A 61 -24.57 -12.88 -29.95
CA GLN A 61 -24.93 -12.14 -28.73
C GLN A 61 -24.03 -12.46 -27.52
N ILE A 62 -23.36 -13.63 -27.51
CA ILE A 62 -22.51 -14.08 -26.40
C ILE A 62 -21.06 -13.61 -26.59
N ILE A 63 -20.55 -13.60 -27.83
CA ILE A 63 -19.18 -13.18 -28.17
C ILE A 63 -18.77 -11.80 -27.63
N PRO A 64 -19.56 -10.71 -27.75
CA PRO A 64 -19.16 -9.40 -27.24
C PRO A 64 -19.00 -9.40 -25.72
N LYS A 65 -19.88 -10.11 -24.98
CA LYS A 65 -19.80 -10.20 -23.52
C LYS A 65 -18.47 -10.79 -23.03
N CYS A 66 -17.93 -11.77 -23.73
CA CYS A 66 -16.64 -12.39 -23.38
C CYS A 66 -15.44 -11.45 -23.63
N ALA A 67 -15.52 -10.53 -24.59
CA ALA A 67 -14.45 -9.59 -24.88
C ALA A 67 -14.33 -8.50 -23.80
N HIS A 68 -15.47 -7.94 -23.34
CA HIS A 68 -15.49 -6.95 -22.25
C HIS A 68 -14.92 -7.55 -20.96
N LEU A 69 -15.32 -8.79 -20.63
CA LEU A 69 -14.87 -9.44 -19.41
C LEU A 69 -13.34 -9.63 -19.40
N LYS A 70 -12.74 -10.05 -20.53
CA LYS A 70 -11.28 -10.15 -20.67
C LYS A 70 -10.61 -8.79 -20.51
N CYS A 71 -11.19 -7.72 -21.06
CA CYS A 71 -10.63 -6.39 -20.91
C CYS A 71 -10.71 -5.86 -19.48
N ILE A 72 -11.83 -6.09 -18.79
CA ILE A 72 -12.01 -5.75 -17.37
C ILE A 72 -10.97 -6.49 -16.52
N TYR A 73 -10.77 -7.79 -16.74
CA TYR A 73 -9.75 -8.55 -16.02
C TYR A 73 -8.33 -8.04 -16.29
N SER A 74 -8.01 -7.70 -17.54
CA SER A 74 -6.72 -7.10 -17.88
C SER A 74 -6.51 -5.77 -17.17
N LEU A 75 -7.53 -4.90 -17.17
CA LEU A 75 -7.50 -3.60 -16.50
C LEU A 75 -7.33 -3.75 -14.98
N ALA A 76 -8.10 -4.66 -14.36
CA ALA A 76 -7.98 -5.00 -12.96
C ALA A 76 -6.59 -5.55 -12.62
N GLY A 77 -6.01 -6.38 -13.49
CA GLY A 77 -4.66 -6.90 -13.34
C GLY A 77 -3.59 -5.81 -13.39
N VAL A 78 -3.72 -4.84 -14.30
CA VAL A 78 -2.81 -3.69 -14.41
C VAL A 78 -2.88 -2.80 -13.17
N TYR A 79 -4.07 -2.34 -12.79
CA TYR A 79 -4.23 -1.50 -11.61
C TYR A 79 -3.90 -2.23 -10.30
N GLY A 80 -4.25 -3.51 -10.20
CA GLY A 80 -3.89 -4.35 -9.05
C GLY A 80 -2.37 -4.50 -8.89
N SER A 81 -1.66 -4.73 -10.00
CA SER A 81 -0.19 -4.80 -10.01
C SER A 81 0.44 -3.47 -9.63
N GLN A 82 -0.07 -2.36 -10.17
CA GLN A 82 0.40 -1.02 -9.82
C GLN A 82 0.16 -0.69 -8.35
N ALA A 83 -1.01 -1.03 -7.80
CA ALA A 83 -1.32 -0.81 -6.39
C ALA A 83 -0.33 -1.56 -5.50
N PHE A 84 -0.07 -2.83 -5.81
CA PHE A 84 0.91 -3.66 -5.11
C PHE A 84 2.31 -3.04 -5.13
N PHE A 85 2.85 -2.71 -6.30
CA PHE A 85 4.19 -2.11 -6.40
C PHE A 85 4.27 -0.73 -5.74
N THR A 86 3.19 0.06 -5.81
CA THR A 86 3.12 1.37 -5.16
C THR A 86 3.19 1.21 -3.65
N THR A 87 2.36 0.36 -3.05
CA THR A 87 2.39 0.11 -1.60
C THR A 87 3.72 -0.46 -1.14
N ALA A 88 4.28 -1.44 -1.86
CA ALA A 88 5.56 -2.05 -1.51
C ALA A 88 6.69 -1.01 -1.51
N SER A 89 6.80 -0.22 -2.59
CA SER A 89 7.80 0.83 -2.72
C SER A 89 7.65 1.91 -1.65
N PHE A 90 6.41 2.30 -1.34
CA PHE A 90 6.12 3.31 -0.32
C PHE A 90 6.55 2.82 1.08
N CYS A 91 6.24 1.57 1.42
CA CYS A 91 6.67 0.97 2.68
C CYS A 91 8.20 0.90 2.78
N SER A 92 8.89 0.54 1.69
CA SER A 92 10.35 0.53 1.65
C SER A 92 10.95 1.92 1.86
N ILE A 93 10.43 2.94 1.17
CA ILE A 93 10.89 4.34 1.33
C ILE A 93 10.65 4.83 2.76
N ALA A 94 9.44 4.59 3.31
CA ALA A 94 9.11 4.96 4.67
C ALA A 94 10.03 4.28 5.70
N GLY A 95 10.32 2.99 5.53
CA GLY A 95 11.25 2.25 6.38
C GLY A 95 12.69 2.79 6.31
N MET A 96 13.17 3.11 5.10
CA MET A 96 14.48 3.73 4.90
C MET A 96 14.57 5.11 5.58
N ILE A 97 13.54 5.93 5.45
CA ILE A 97 13.48 7.25 6.10
C ILE A 97 13.44 7.12 7.62
N GLN A 98 12.73 6.12 8.16
CA GLN A 98 12.74 5.86 9.59
C GLN A 98 14.12 5.40 10.08
N TYR A 99 14.82 4.55 9.31
CA TYR A 99 16.17 4.12 9.64
C TYR A 99 17.18 5.28 9.58
N LEU A 100 17.04 6.18 8.60
CA LEU A 100 17.84 7.40 8.52
C LEU A 100 17.64 8.28 9.75
N GLN A 101 16.39 8.51 10.17
CA GLN A 101 16.10 9.24 11.41
C GLN A 101 16.70 8.57 12.64
N TYR A 102 16.62 7.24 12.72
CA TYR A 102 17.25 6.47 13.80
C TYR A 102 18.76 6.69 13.86
N PHE A 103 19.45 6.63 12.71
CA PHE A 103 20.89 6.89 12.61
C PHE A 103 21.25 8.33 13.01
N LEU A 104 20.42 9.30 12.62
CA LEU A 104 20.57 10.71 13.01
C LEU A 104 20.10 10.98 14.45
N ASN A 105 19.67 9.95 15.19
CA ASN A 105 19.15 10.05 16.55
C ASN A 105 17.95 11.02 16.68
N ILE A 106 17.08 11.05 15.68
CA ILE A 106 15.86 11.87 15.63
C ILE A 106 14.66 10.98 16.01
N SER A 107 13.84 11.42 16.96
CA SER A 107 12.62 10.71 17.40
C SER A 107 11.34 11.44 17.02
N CYS A 108 10.20 10.79 17.19
CA CYS A 108 8.88 11.37 16.91
C CYS A 108 8.53 12.63 17.74
N ASN A 109 9.32 12.98 18.75
CA ASN A 109 9.08 14.16 19.59
C ASN A 109 9.85 15.40 19.14
N GLU A 110 10.77 15.27 18.18
CA GLU A 110 11.51 16.40 17.63
C GLU A 110 10.72 17.11 16.52
N PRO A 111 10.85 18.45 16.38
CA PRO A 111 10.20 19.19 15.30
C PRO A 111 10.57 18.69 13.91
N LEU A 112 11.82 18.27 13.71
CA LEU A 112 12.32 17.80 12.42
C LEU A 112 11.61 16.52 11.93
N SER A 113 11.06 15.72 12.83
CA SER A 113 10.29 14.52 12.50
C SER A 113 9.02 14.81 11.72
N PHE A 114 8.41 15.97 11.95
CA PHE A 114 7.28 16.44 11.15
C PHE A 114 7.68 16.57 9.67
N LEU A 115 8.85 17.16 9.40
CA LEU A 115 9.35 17.34 8.03
C LEU A 115 9.66 16.00 7.37
N PHE A 116 10.28 15.06 8.09
CA PHE A 116 10.50 13.70 7.59
C PHE A 116 9.17 13.01 7.24
N GLY A 117 8.16 13.13 8.10
CA GLY A 117 6.83 12.61 7.82
C GLY A 117 6.21 13.20 6.55
N LEU A 118 6.25 14.53 6.41
CA LEU A 118 5.71 15.23 5.25
C LEU A 118 6.44 14.83 3.96
N VAL A 119 7.77 14.82 3.97
CA VAL A 119 8.59 14.40 2.83
C VAL A 119 8.31 12.94 2.45
N THR A 120 8.17 12.05 3.44
CA THR A 120 7.83 10.64 3.22
C THR A 120 6.52 10.49 2.47
N ILE A 121 5.48 11.22 2.87
CA ILE A 121 4.16 11.15 2.23
C ILE A 121 4.22 11.72 0.81
N LEU A 122 4.76 12.94 0.66
CA LEU A 122 4.72 13.65 -0.61
C LEU A 122 5.68 13.03 -1.63
N LEU A 123 6.97 13.00 -1.33
CA LEU A 123 7.97 12.46 -2.25
C LEU A 123 7.89 10.94 -2.33
N GLY A 124 7.68 10.25 -1.21
CA GLY A 124 7.52 8.81 -1.22
C GLY A 124 6.30 8.36 -2.01
N GLY A 125 5.18 9.07 -1.94
CA GLY A 125 3.99 8.80 -2.75
C GLY A 125 4.27 8.94 -4.26
N ILE A 126 4.86 10.07 -4.67
CA ILE A 126 5.21 10.34 -6.08
C ILE A 126 6.21 9.31 -6.62
N CYS A 127 7.30 9.06 -5.89
CA CYS A 127 8.34 8.11 -6.28
C CYS A 127 7.78 6.68 -6.41
N SER A 128 6.95 6.26 -5.46
CA SER A 128 6.33 4.93 -5.47
C SER A 128 5.38 4.76 -6.64
N HIS A 129 4.57 5.78 -6.93
CA HIS A 129 3.67 5.76 -8.08
C HIS A 129 4.43 5.65 -9.40
N LYS A 130 5.47 6.47 -9.61
CA LYS A 130 6.26 6.45 -10.85
C LYS A 130 7.08 5.19 -11.02
N LEU A 131 7.60 4.64 -9.92
CA LEU A 131 8.27 3.34 -9.96
C LEU A 131 7.30 2.22 -10.36
N ALA A 132 6.09 2.20 -9.78
CA ALA A 132 5.05 1.21 -10.12
C ALA A 132 4.59 1.34 -11.58
N GLU A 133 4.43 2.57 -12.08
CA GLU A 133 4.11 2.85 -13.49
C GLU A 133 5.20 2.32 -14.42
N LEU A 134 6.48 2.60 -14.13
CA LEU A 134 7.62 2.12 -14.91
C LEU A 134 7.72 0.59 -14.95
N ILE A 135 7.58 -0.06 -13.79
CA ILE A 135 7.64 -1.53 -13.68
C ILE A 135 6.50 -2.16 -14.49
N THR A 136 5.27 -1.67 -14.29
CA THR A 136 4.09 -2.20 -14.98
C THR A 136 4.18 -1.98 -16.48
N TYR A 137 4.61 -0.80 -16.91
CA TYR A 137 4.84 -0.50 -18.32
C TYR A 137 5.86 -1.47 -18.94
N ARG A 138 7.00 -1.70 -18.28
CA ARG A 138 8.03 -2.62 -18.78
C ARG A 138 7.52 -4.06 -18.85
N ALA A 139 6.73 -4.49 -17.87
CA ALA A 139 6.10 -5.80 -17.87
C ALA A 139 5.11 -5.94 -19.04
N LEU A 140 4.24 -4.95 -19.24
CA LEU A 140 3.28 -4.93 -20.34
C LEU A 140 3.95 -4.86 -21.71
N ALA A 141 5.07 -4.13 -21.84
CA ALA A 141 5.83 -4.10 -23.10
C ALA A 141 6.37 -5.49 -23.46
N LYS A 142 6.98 -6.20 -22.49
CA LYS A 142 7.49 -7.57 -22.69
C LYS A 142 6.39 -8.59 -23.00
N LEU A 143 5.19 -8.40 -22.45
CA LEU A 143 4.05 -9.28 -22.68
C LEU A 143 3.28 -8.91 -23.96
N GLY A 144 3.23 -7.63 -24.32
CA GLY A 144 2.48 -7.09 -25.44
C GLY A 144 2.97 -7.61 -26.80
N ASP A 145 4.27 -7.84 -26.93
CA ASP A 145 4.86 -8.51 -28.11
C ASP A 145 4.26 -9.92 -28.33
N ARG A 146 3.67 -10.52 -27.28
CA ARG A 146 3.01 -11.83 -27.35
C ARG A 146 1.48 -11.75 -27.47
N TYR A 147 0.84 -10.63 -27.12
CA TYR A 147 -0.62 -10.55 -27.02
C TYR A 147 -1.20 -9.22 -27.54
N LYS A 148 -1.92 -9.27 -28.66
CA LYS A 148 -2.63 -8.11 -29.26
C LYS A 148 -3.59 -7.40 -28.28
N THR A 149 -4.21 -8.15 -27.36
CA THR A 149 -5.17 -7.62 -26.37
C THR A 149 -4.53 -6.62 -25.39
N ILE A 150 -3.22 -6.72 -25.16
CA ILE A 150 -2.49 -5.83 -24.23
C ILE A 150 -2.33 -4.41 -24.81
N GLY A 151 -2.29 -4.27 -26.14
CA GLY A 151 -2.27 -2.97 -26.81
C GLY A 151 -3.50 -2.12 -26.45
N PHE A 152 -4.67 -2.75 -26.37
CA PHE A 152 -5.91 -2.06 -25.98
C PHE A 152 -5.91 -1.65 -24.50
N THR A 153 -5.42 -2.51 -23.60
CA THR A 153 -5.29 -2.15 -22.18
C THR A 153 -4.33 -0.97 -21.99
N ARG A 154 -3.25 -0.91 -22.76
CA ARG A 154 -2.31 0.22 -22.75
C ARG A 154 -2.99 1.53 -23.21
N LEU A 155 -3.82 1.46 -24.24
CA LEU A 155 -4.61 2.59 -24.73
C LEU A 155 -5.53 3.16 -23.64
N LEU A 156 -6.19 2.27 -22.89
CA LEU A 156 -7.14 2.64 -21.83
C LEU A 156 -6.46 3.28 -20.61
N VAL A 157 -5.28 2.78 -20.21
CA VAL A 157 -4.59 3.21 -18.99
C VAL A 157 -3.68 4.41 -19.21
N TYR A 158 -3.10 4.55 -20.41
CA TYR A 158 -2.14 5.61 -20.75
C TYR A 158 -2.56 6.42 -21.98
N PRO A 159 -3.74 7.09 -21.95
CA PRO A 159 -4.30 7.73 -23.14
C PRO A 159 -3.37 8.79 -23.74
N ASN A 160 -2.66 9.55 -22.91
CA ASN A 160 -1.76 10.64 -23.35
C ASN A 160 -0.39 10.16 -23.85
N GLN A 161 -0.04 8.87 -23.69
CA GLN A 161 1.25 8.34 -24.19
C GLN A 161 1.15 7.72 -25.59
N ASN A 162 -0.06 7.49 -26.10
CA ASN A 162 -0.26 6.77 -27.37
C ASN A 162 0.16 7.58 -28.60
N HIS A 163 -0.04 8.90 -28.60
CA HIS A 163 0.41 9.75 -29.71
C HIS A 163 1.93 9.72 -29.90
N LEU A 164 2.70 9.48 -28.82
CA LEU A 164 4.16 9.35 -28.91
C LEU A 164 4.59 7.98 -29.45
N LEU A 165 3.78 6.94 -29.28
CA LEU A 165 4.11 5.58 -29.73
C LEU A 165 3.84 5.36 -31.21
N ASP A 166 2.74 5.89 -31.72
CA ASP A 166 2.40 5.80 -33.15
C ASP A 166 3.42 6.54 -34.02
N SER A 167 3.92 7.70 -33.55
CA SER A 167 5.02 8.41 -34.22
C SER A 167 6.38 7.70 -34.10
N GLN A 168 6.57 6.80 -33.13
CA GLN A 168 7.85 6.11 -32.87
C GLN A 168 7.98 4.76 -33.59
N MET A 169 6.88 4.03 -33.80
CA MET A 169 6.89 2.79 -34.58
C MET A 169 7.26 3.02 -36.06
N ILE A 170 7.04 4.25 -36.55
CA ILE A 170 7.39 4.69 -37.90
C ILE A 170 8.89 5.00 -38.03
N ASN A 171 9.56 5.40 -36.94
CA ASN A 171 10.99 5.75 -36.91
C ASN A 171 11.83 4.65 -36.24
N LYS A 172 11.92 3.47 -36.88
CA LYS A 172 12.68 2.29 -36.41
C LYS A 172 14.20 2.48 -36.27
N GLY A 173 14.74 3.67 -36.50
CA GLY A 173 16.18 3.94 -36.44
C GLY A 173 16.59 4.85 -35.27
N LYS A 174 17.22 4.24 -34.26
CA LYS A 174 18.26 4.84 -33.39
C LYS A 174 17.93 5.61 -32.11
N ASN A 175 16.69 5.99 -31.76
CA ASN A 175 16.46 6.62 -30.46
C ASN A 175 15.45 5.87 -29.59
N LYS A 176 15.97 5.06 -28.65
CA LYS A 176 15.21 4.50 -27.53
C LYS A 176 14.77 5.63 -26.61
N HIS A 177 13.72 6.36 -26.99
CA HIS A 177 13.17 7.39 -26.12
C HIS A 177 12.52 6.70 -24.93
N LEU A 178 13.19 6.77 -23.77
CA LEU A 178 12.65 6.30 -22.50
C LEU A 178 11.27 6.94 -22.30
N VAL A 179 10.29 6.14 -21.83
CA VAL A 179 9.06 6.66 -21.21
C VAL A 179 9.46 7.83 -20.32
N SER A 180 8.80 8.98 -20.46
CA SER A 180 9.07 10.12 -19.60
C SER A 180 8.76 9.71 -18.15
N ILE A 181 9.81 9.35 -17.41
CA ILE A 181 9.74 9.04 -15.97
C ILE A 181 9.41 10.32 -15.18
N ARG A 182 9.61 11.49 -15.79
CA ARG A 182 9.35 12.79 -15.17
C ARG A 182 7.84 12.96 -14.94
N PRO A 183 7.38 13.10 -13.68
CA PRO A 183 5.99 13.41 -13.40
C PRO A 183 5.63 14.79 -13.93
N THR A 184 4.42 14.93 -14.46
CA THR A 184 3.88 16.23 -14.84
C THR A 184 3.51 17.05 -13.60
N ARG A 185 3.35 18.37 -13.75
CA ARG A 185 2.93 19.23 -12.63
C ARG A 185 1.58 18.80 -12.03
N SER A 186 0.62 18.42 -12.87
CA SER A 186 -0.70 17.96 -12.40
C SER A 186 -0.62 16.61 -11.69
N GLU A 187 0.27 15.72 -12.12
CA GLU A 187 0.52 14.45 -11.41
C GLU A 187 1.15 14.68 -10.04
N ILE A 188 2.16 15.57 -9.94
CA ILE A 188 2.79 15.93 -8.65
C ILE A 188 1.73 16.46 -7.68
N ILE A 189 0.92 17.42 -8.12
CA ILE A 189 -0.11 18.06 -7.29
C ILE A 189 -1.19 17.04 -6.90
N GLY A 190 -1.74 16.32 -7.89
CA GLY A 190 -2.80 15.33 -7.66
C GLY A 190 -2.35 14.19 -6.76
N CYS A 191 -1.14 13.67 -6.96
CA CYS A 191 -0.56 12.62 -6.12
C CYS A 191 -0.31 13.12 -4.69
N SER A 192 0.23 14.33 -4.54
CA SER A 192 0.49 14.94 -3.22
C SER A 192 -0.79 15.11 -2.41
N ILE A 193 -1.82 15.74 -3.00
CA ILE A 193 -3.10 16.01 -2.33
C ILE A 193 -3.80 14.70 -1.95
N SER A 194 -3.94 13.78 -2.91
CA SER A 194 -4.64 12.51 -2.68
C SER A 194 -3.94 11.63 -1.64
N THR A 195 -2.61 11.56 -1.68
CA THR A 195 -1.82 10.77 -0.70
C THR A 195 -1.94 11.38 0.69
N LEU A 196 -1.87 12.71 0.82
CA LEU A 196 -1.98 13.39 2.11
C LEU A 196 -3.38 13.24 2.73
N ILE A 197 -4.45 13.41 1.94
CA ILE A 197 -5.83 13.20 2.40
C ILE A 197 -6.01 11.75 2.86
N ALA A 198 -5.61 10.78 2.03
CA ALA A 198 -5.75 9.36 2.37
C ALA A 198 -4.94 8.98 3.62
N PHE A 199 -3.75 9.56 3.79
CA PHE A 199 -2.91 9.34 4.97
C PHE A 199 -3.64 9.69 6.27
N TYR A 200 -4.22 10.89 6.36
CA TYR A 200 -4.96 11.31 7.54
C TYR A 200 -6.27 10.54 7.72
N SER A 201 -7.00 10.27 6.63
CA SER A 201 -8.24 9.48 6.67
C SER A 201 -8.01 8.05 7.19
N PHE A 202 -6.84 7.48 6.95
CA PHE A 202 -6.43 6.18 7.50
C PHE A 202 -5.78 6.26 8.89
N GLY A 203 -5.93 7.40 9.58
CA GLY A 203 -5.44 7.60 10.95
C GLY A 203 -3.93 7.81 11.05
N GLY A 204 -3.27 8.21 9.96
CA GLY A 204 -1.86 8.57 9.97
C GLY A 204 -1.62 9.88 10.73
N ASN A 205 -0.44 9.98 11.35
CA ASN A 205 0.11 11.21 11.90
C ASN A 205 1.52 11.39 11.31
N LEU A 206 1.96 12.62 10.99
CA LEU A 206 3.27 12.88 10.40
C LEU A 206 4.43 12.32 11.25
N TYR A 207 4.25 12.20 12.56
CA TYR A 207 5.23 11.58 13.45
C TYR A 207 5.25 10.04 13.40
N SER A 208 4.27 9.40 12.75
CA SER A 208 4.16 7.94 12.62
C SER A 208 5.25 7.30 11.76
N PHE A 209 6.05 8.09 11.04
CA PHE A 209 7.23 7.61 10.29
C PHE A 209 8.55 7.83 11.03
N SER A 210 8.52 8.32 12.27
CA SER A 210 9.71 8.61 13.07
C SER A 210 9.92 7.55 14.15
N PRO A 211 11.16 7.23 14.53
CA PRO A 211 11.43 6.34 15.67
C PRO A 211 10.83 6.89 16.97
N SER A 212 10.35 6.03 17.86
CA SER A 212 9.85 6.44 19.18
C SER A 212 10.99 6.52 20.20
N SER A 213 11.09 7.62 20.94
CA SER A 213 11.98 7.67 22.12
C SER A 213 11.31 6.97 23.30
N LEU A 214 12.06 6.16 24.05
CA LEU A 214 11.55 5.54 25.28
C LEU A 214 11.34 6.54 26.43
N SER A 215 11.88 7.75 26.33
CA SER A 215 11.74 8.80 27.35
C SER A 215 10.49 9.67 27.19
N ASN A 216 9.74 9.51 26.11
CA ASN A 216 8.64 10.40 25.72
C ASN A 216 7.46 9.59 25.16
N PRO A 217 6.27 10.21 25.01
CA PRO A 217 5.21 9.62 24.19
C PRO A 217 5.74 9.18 22.82
N GLY A 218 5.39 7.96 22.43
CA GLY A 218 5.87 7.37 21.18
C GLY A 218 5.05 7.83 19.98
N ALA A 219 5.46 7.41 18.78
CA ALA A 219 4.85 7.76 17.51
C ALA A 219 3.38 7.27 17.37
N PHE A 220 2.96 6.33 18.22
CA PHE A 220 1.60 5.80 18.27
C PHE A 220 0.84 6.24 19.53
N SER A 221 1.36 7.22 20.26
CA SER A 221 0.64 7.82 21.39
C SER A 221 -0.57 8.61 20.89
N VAL A 222 -1.70 8.47 21.57
CA VAL A 222 -2.94 9.20 21.28
C VAL A 222 -3.40 9.89 22.55
N LEU A 223 -3.05 11.16 22.70
CA LEU A 223 -3.31 11.94 23.92
C LEU A 223 -4.80 12.00 24.26
N LYS A 224 -5.68 12.14 23.26
CA LYS A 224 -7.14 12.29 23.42
C LYS A 224 -7.81 11.15 24.19
N ILE A 225 -7.19 9.98 24.23
CA ILE A 225 -7.72 8.77 24.88
C ILE A 225 -6.78 8.25 25.99
N ALA A 226 -5.70 8.97 26.27
CA ALA A 226 -4.80 8.64 27.35
C ALA A 226 -5.46 8.98 28.69
N SER A 227 -5.21 8.17 29.71
CA SER A 227 -5.74 8.44 31.05
C SER A 227 -4.80 9.38 31.80
N LEU A 228 -5.32 10.46 32.38
CA LEU A 228 -4.53 11.38 33.19
C LEU A 228 -3.88 10.65 34.37
N ALA A 229 -2.60 10.90 34.64
CA ALA A 229 -1.91 10.40 35.82
C ALA A 229 -1.97 11.43 36.96
N ASN A 230 -2.28 10.95 38.18
CA ASN A 230 -2.37 11.79 39.38
C ASN A 230 -1.00 11.83 40.08
N GLY A 231 -0.05 12.52 39.45
CA GLY A 231 1.35 12.58 39.89
C GLY A 231 2.08 11.23 39.71
N PRO A 232 3.04 10.89 40.58
CA PRO A 232 3.89 9.71 40.41
C PRO A 232 3.21 8.38 40.79
N LYS A 233 1.94 8.42 41.23
CA LYS A 233 1.20 7.26 41.71
C LYS A 233 0.92 6.28 40.57
N TYR A 234 1.01 4.98 40.84
CA TYR A 234 0.61 3.96 39.88
C TYR A 234 -0.86 4.08 39.45
N ALA A 235 -1.15 3.59 38.25
CA ALA A 235 -2.50 3.57 37.71
C ALA A 235 -3.48 2.78 38.60
N SER A 236 -4.65 3.35 38.86
CA SER A 236 -5.78 2.66 39.49
C SER A 236 -6.29 1.50 38.63
N ALA A 237 -7.08 0.59 39.22
CA ALA A 237 -7.67 -0.53 38.49
C ALA A 237 -8.51 -0.06 37.29
N LYS A 238 -9.27 1.03 37.44
CA LYS A 238 -10.06 1.64 36.36
C LYS A 238 -9.16 2.13 35.23
N GLN A 239 -8.09 2.87 35.55
CA GLN A 239 -7.12 3.36 34.55
C GLN A 239 -6.40 2.20 33.85
N LYS A 240 -6.02 1.14 34.58
CA LYS A 240 -5.44 -0.08 33.98
C LYS A 240 -6.41 -0.72 32.99
N GLY A 241 -7.69 -0.82 33.35
CA GLY A 241 -8.76 -1.29 32.47
C GLY A 241 -8.87 -0.46 31.18
N SER A 242 -8.91 0.87 31.30
CA SER A 242 -8.91 1.79 30.15
C SER A 242 -7.67 1.61 29.28
N VAL A 243 -6.49 1.48 29.87
CA VAL A 243 -5.23 1.24 29.14
C VAL A 243 -5.27 -0.09 28.39
N GLN A 244 -5.87 -1.16 28.94
CA GLN A 244 -6.04 -2.41 28.18
C GLN A 244 -6.92 -2.22 26.94
N VAL A 245 -8.05 -1.51 27.07
CA VAL A 245 -8.96 -1.25 25.95
C VAL A 245 -8.26 -0.44 24.86
N VAL A 246 -7.60 0.65 25.25
CA VAL A 246 -6.84 1.50 24.32
C VAL A 246 -5.70 0.72 23.67
N GLY A 247 -4.96 -0.07 24.44
CA GLY A 247 -3.86 -0.90 23.93
C GLY A 247 -4.34 -1.95 22.92
N LYS A 248 -5.47 -2.62 23.16
CA LYS A 248 -6.05 -3.58 22.21
C LYS A 248 -6.47 -2.91 20.89
N LEU A 249 -7.01 -1.69 20.96
CA LEU A 249 -7.51 -0.98 19.78
C LEU A 249 -6.38 -0.33 18.96
N TYR A 250 -5.45 0.37 19.62
CA TYR A 250 -4.44 1.19 18.96
C TYR A 250 -3.04 0.56 18.98
N GLY A 251 -2.76 -0.28 19.97
CA GLY A 251 -1.46 -0.92 20.20
C GLY A 251 -0.60 -0.20 21.23
N CYS A 252 0.63 -0.69 21.39
CA CYS A 252 1.66 -0.04 22.19
C CYS A 252 1.94 1.38 21.67
N HIS A 253 2.00 2.38 22.55
CA HIS A 253 2.27 3.77 22.15
C HIS A 253 3.67 3.98 21.54
N THR A 254 4.62 3.10 21.88
CA THR A 254 6.02 3.15 21.42
C THR A 254 6.19 2.44 20.08
N CYS A 255 5.93 1.12 20.03
CA CYS A 255 6.20 0.31 18.83
C CYS A 255 4.95 -0.02 18.01
N GLY A 256 3.76 0.32 18.50
CA GLY A 256 2.52 0.04 17.80
C GLY A 256 2.02 -1.41 17.88
N ASN A 257 2.75 -2.34 18.51
CA ASN A 257 2.33 -3.73 18.58
C ASN A 257 0.93 -3.87 19.21
N ARG A 258 -0.02 -4.47 18.48
CA ARG A 258 -1.40 -4.74 18.90
C ARG A 258 -1.62 -6.16 19.44
N LYS A 259 -0.64 -7.04 19.22
CA LYS A 259 -0.70 -8.48 19.58
C LYS A 259 -0.19 -8.77 20.99
N ALA A 260 0.10 -7.75 21.80
CA ALA A 260 0.49 -7.96 23.17
C ALA A 260 -0.69 -8.54 23.97
N SER A 261 -0.42 -9.57 24.78
CA SER A 261 -1.44 -10.17 25.65
C SER A 261 -1.92 -9.21 26.74
N MET A 262 -1.03 -8.31 27.18
CA MET A 262 -1.30 -7.30 28.20
C MET A 262 -0.50 -6.03 27.93
N TYR A 263 -1.11 -4.89 28.25
CA TYR A 263 -0.45 -3.58 28.21
C TYR A 263 -0.16 -3.07 29.63
N ILE A 264 1.01 -2.49 29.84
CA ILE A 264 1.39 -1.85 31.09
C ILE A 264 0.96 -0.39 31.01
N SER A 265 0.36 0.14 32.08
CA SER A 265 0.03 1.56 32.21
C SER A 265 1.29 2.35 32.54
N ASP A 266 1.99 2.77 31.48
CA ASP A 266 3.26 3.47 31.61
C ASP A 266 3.06 4.98 31.72
N HIS A 267 3.84 5.63 32.59
CA HIS A 267 3.82 7.08 32.76
C HIS A 267 4.63 7.75 31.65
N GLN A 268 4.01 8.68 30.95
CA GLN A 268 4.71 9.54 30.00
C GLN A 268 4.48 11.03 30.34
N PRO A 269 5.56 11.81 30.56
CA PRO A 269 6.95 11.36 30.67
C PRO A 269 7.20 10.46 31.91
N PRO A 270 8.25 9.63 31.94
CA PRO A 270 8.59 8.80 33.10
C PRO A 270 8.83 9.60 34.38
N ASN A 271 8.51 9.01 35.54
CA ASN A 271 8.69 9.65 36.86
C ASN A 271 10.13 10.14 37.10
N ALA A 272 11.14 9.40 36.63
CA ALA A 272 12.54 9.80 36.74
C ALA A 272 12.84 11.15 36.04
N ILE A 273 12.16 11.43 34.92
CA ILE A 273 12.29 12.70 34.20
C ILE A 273 11.60 13.81 34.97
N VAL A 274 10.40 13.54 35.51
CA VAL A 274 9.65 14.52 36.32
C VAL A 274 10.38 14.87 37.61
N SER A 275 11.02 13.89 38.27
CA SER A 275 11.86 14.15 39.46
C SER A 275 13.02 15.08 39.14
N LYS A 276 13.78 14.79 38.07
CA LYS A 276 14.88 15.64 37.62
C LYS A 276 14.42 17.06 37.28
N TYR A 277 13.23 17.20 36.70
CA TYR A 277 12.63 18.50 36.39
C TYR A 277 12.36 19.32 37.66
N ASN A 278 11.83 18.69 38.71
CA ASN A 278 11.54 19.35 39.99
C ASN A 278 12.80 19.70 40.80
N GLU A 279 13.92 19.00 40.56
CA GLU A 279 15.18 19.25 41.25
C GLU A 279 15.90 20.52 40.75
N GLN A 280 15.61 20.96 39.52
CA GLN A 280 16.25 22.11 38.89
C GLN A 280 16.07 23.40 39.70
N PHE A 281 17.10 24.26 39.67
CA PHE A 281 17.13 25.51 40.42
C PHE A 281 16.10 26.54 39.92
N PHE A 282 15.92 26.65 38.60
CA PHE A 282 15.05 27.65 37.97
C PHE A 282 13.58 27.53 38.39
N PRO A 283 12.95 26.34 38.38
CA PRO A 283 11.60 26.14 38.92
C PRO A 283 11.44 26.62 40.37
N LYS A 284 12.46 26.40 41.21
CA LYS A 284 12.46 26.82 42.62
C LYS A 284 12.53 28.35 42.76
N VAL A 285 13.26 29.03 41.87
CA VAL A 285 13.33 30.50 41.82
C VAL A 285 12.01 31.09 41.33
N LEU A 286 11.44 30.53 40.25
CA LEU A 286 10.17 30.99 39.68
C LEU A 286 9.02 30.88 40.69
N HIS A 287 8.96 29.76 41.43
CA HIS A 287 7.99 29.60 42.51
C HIS A 287 8.16 30.65 43.62
N LYS A 288 9.39 31.05 43.96
CA LYS A 288 9.65 32.09 44.98
C LYS A 288 9.19 33.48 44.55
N ILE A 289 9.15 33.78 43.25
CA ILE A 289 8.67 35.07 42.71
C ILE A 289 7.19 35.04 42.31
N GLY A 290 6.43 34.03 42.75
CA GLY A 290 4.99 33.92 42.49
C GLY A 290 4.61 33.46 41.09
N LEU A 291 5.58 33.04 40.27
CA LEU A 291 5.33 32.41 38.97
C LEU A 291 5.18 30.89 39.16
N THR A 292 3.99 30.38 38.87
CA THR A 292 3.68 28.95 39.02
C THR A 292 4.32 28.14 37.89
N TRP A 293 5.42 27.47 38.22
CA TRP A 293 6.05 26.49 37.35
C TRP A 293 5.52 25.10 37.70
N SER A 294 4.58 24.58 36.90
CA SER A 294 4.02 23.24 37.11
C SER A 294 4.83 22.16 36.39
N PRO A 295 5.08 21.00 37.00
CA PRO A 295 5.70 19.88 36.30
C PRO A 295 4.87 19.47 35.08
N PRO A 296 5.49 18.85 34.05
CA PRO A 296 4.75 18.39 32.89
C PRO A 296 3.67 17.39 33.31
N GLN A 297 2.46 17.60 32.81
CA GLN A 297 1.34 16.71 33.07
C GLN A 297 1.65 15.30 32.55
N GLN A 298 1.54 14.31 33.43
CA GLN A 298 1.76 12.91 33.08
C GLN A 298 0.46 12.22 32.66
N TYR A 299 0.58 11.27 31.74
CA TYR A 299 -0.51 10.42 31.26
C TYR A 299 -0.09 8.95 31.25
N PHE A 300 -1.08 8.07 31.40
CA PHE A 300 -0.94 6.63 31.20
C PHE A 300 -1.20 6.25 29.75
N TYR A 301 -0.20 5.64 29.12
CA TYR A 301 -0.31 5.07 27.78
C TYR A 301 -0.17 3.54 27.81
N PRO A 302 -0.74 2.82 26.83
CA PRO A 302 -0.53 1.38 26.69
C PRO A 302 0.90 1.08 26.25
N HIS A 303 1.64 0.36 27.08
CA HIS A 303 3.02 -0.02 26.80
C HIS A 303 3.16 -1.55 26.77
N CYS A 304 3.71 -2.14 25.72
CA CYS A 304 3.95 -3.60 25.73
C CYS A 304 5.13 -3.96 26.66
N LYS A 305 5.16 -5.20 27.16
CA LYS A 305 6.19 -5.68 28.09
C LYS A 305 7.62 -5.41 27.60
N ASN A 306 7.90 -5.71 26.32
CA ASN A 306 9.24 -5.55 25.75
C ASN A 306 9.70 -4.08 25.74
N CYS A 307 8.83 -3.17 25.30
CA CYS A 307 9.20 -1.75 25.26
C CYS A 307 9.27 -1.13 26.66
N SER A 308 8.42 -1.57 27.60
CA SER A 308 8.49 -1.14 29.00
C SER A 308 9.78 -1.59 29.69
N GLN A 309 10.23 -2.83 29.45
CA GLN A 309 11.52 -3.32 29.94
C GLN A 309 12.70 -2.56 29.33
N ALA A 310 12.68 -2.34 28.01
CA ALA A 310 13.70 -1.55 27.33
C ALA A 310 13.77 -0.12 27.88
N GLN A 311 12.61 0.46 28.20
CA GLN A 311 12.54 1.81 28.78
C GLN A 311 13.13 1.82 30.18
N ALA A 312 12.79 0.85 31.04
CA ALA A 312 13.36 0.75 32.38
C ALA A 312 14.90 0.69 32.32
N GLN A 313 15.45 -0.13 31.42
CA GLN A 313 16.89 -0.23 31.20
C GLN A 313 17.49 1.09 30.65
N ALA A 314 16.82 1.74 29.71
CA ALA A 314 17.24 3.03 29.17
C ALA A 314 17.30 4.11 30.27
N MET A 315 16.31 4.13 31.17
CA MET A 315 16.26 5.07 32.29
C MET A 315 17.35 4.79 33.33
N GLN A 316 17.61 3.51 33.65
CA GLN A 316 18.69 3.12 34.57
C GLN A 316 20.06 3.50 34.03
N THR A 317 20.30 3.24 32.74
CA THR A 317 21.59 3.54 32.09
C THR A 317 21.74 5.01 31.66
N GLN A 318 20.68 5.82 31.84
CA GLN A 318 20.58 7.20 31.37
C GLN A 318 20.92 7.36 29.88
N ARG A 319 20.61 6.33 29.07
CA ARG A 319 20.83 6.35 27.63
C ARG A 319 19.54 6.69 26.89
N ARG A 320 19.68 7.49 25.84
CA ARG A 320 18.62 7.70 24.86
C ARG A 320 18.51 6.45 24.00
N VAL A 321 17.33 5.85 23.97
CA VAL A 321 17.03 4.66 23.17
C VAL A 321 15.84 4.96 22.28
N LEU A 322 16.01 4.69 20.99
CA LEU A 322 14.97 4.84 19.97
C LEU A 322 14.48 3.46 19.53
N ILE A 323 13.17 3.34 19.32
CA ILE A 323 12.52 2.14 18.80
C ILE A 323 11.95 2.45 17.43
N THR A 324 12.37 1.68 16.43
CA THR A 324 11.80 1.74 15.07
C THR A 324 10.59 0.81 14.96
N HIS A 325 9.74 1.08 13.97
CA HIS A 325 8.53 0.31 13.70
C HIS A 325 8.28 0.16 12.20
N ALA A 326 9.36 0.13 11.42
CA ALA A 326 9.34 0.07 9.96
C ALA A 326 8.71 -1.23 9.43
N THR A 327 8.62 -2.25 10.27
CA THR A 327 8.05 -3.56 9.95
C THR A 327 6.56 -3.65 10.24
N GLU A 328 5.97 -2.68 10.96
CA GLU A 328 4.56 -2.69 11.34
C GLU A 328 3.70 -2.04 10.25
N LEU A 329 3.06 -2.87 9.43
CA LEU A 329 2.13 -2.38 8.42
C LEU A 329 0.87 -1.79 9.08
N ARG A 330 0.48 -0.61 8.60
CA ARG A 330 -0.69 0.15 9.07
C ARG A 330 -1.54 0.60 7.89
N GLY A 331 -2.82 0.88 8.13
CA GLY A 331 -3.76 1.36 7.11
C GLY A 331 -3.22 2.56 6.33
N TYR A 332 -2.58 3.52 7.01
CA TYR A 332 -2.02 4.70 6.35
C TYR A 332 -0.87 4.41 5.38
N HIS A 333 -0.25 3.22 5.38
CA HIS A 333 0.72 2.84 4.35
C HIS A 333 0.07 2.58 2.97
N LEU A 334 -1.26 2.43 2.95
CA LEU A 334 -2.05 2.38 1.73
C LEU A 334 -2.36 3.78 1.18
N CYS A 335 -1.88 4.87 1.78
CA CYS A 335 -2.17 6.22 1.28
C CYS A 335 -1.68 6.44 -0.16
N ALA A 336 -0.54 5.85 -0.54
CA ALA A 336 0.06 6.03 -1.86
C ALA A 336 -0.78 5.46 -3.01
N ILE A 337 -1.72 4.54 -2.75
CA ILE A 337 -2.62 3.99 -3.78
C ILE A 337 -3.81 4.90 -4.08
N SER A 338 -4.07 5.94 -3.29
CA SER A 338 -5.25 6.81 -3.47
C SER A 338 -5.20 7.57 -4.81
N TYR A 339 -4.00 8.02 -5.22
CA TYR A 339 -3.83 8.65 -6.52
C TYR A 339 -4.12 7.68 -7.66
N LEU A 340 -3.64 6.43 -7.55
CA LEU A 340 -3.91 5.39 -8.53
C LEU A 340 -5.41 5.12 -8.68
N PHE A 341 -6.13 5.06 -7.55
CA PHE A 341 -7.58 4.92 -7.54
C PHE A 341 -8.27 6.09 -8.26
N SER A 342 -7.84 7.33 -8.00
CA SER A 342 -8.37 8.51 -8.70
C SER A 342 -8.13 8.45 -10.22
N ARG A 343 -6.95 7.97 -10.65
CA ARG A 343 -6.66 7.77 -12.09
C ARG A 343 -7.53 6.67 -12.68
N ALA A 344 -7.67 5.55 -11.98
CA ALA A 344 -8.50 4.43 -12.45
C ALA A 344 -9.96 4.85 -12.66
N LEU A 345 -10.50 5.70 -11.78
CA LEU A 345 -11.86 6.21 -11.91
C LEU A 345 -12.01 7.28 -12.99
N LEU A 346 -11.13 8.29 -12.99
CA LEU A 346 -11.35 9.52 -13.75
C LEU A 346 -10.63 9.56 -15.11
N GLN A 347 -9.52 8.84 -15.25
CA GLN A 347 -8.68 8.90 -16.45
C GLN A 347 -8.81 7.67 -17.35
N THR A 348 -9.25 6.54 -16.81
CA THR A 348 -9.60 5.40 -17.64
C THR A 348 -10.74 5.78 -18.56
N ARG A 349 -10.58 5.52 -19.86
CA ARG A 349 -11.63 5.76 -20.86
C ARG A 349 -12.72 4.69 -20.78
N TRP A 350 -13.46 4.66 -19.68
CA TRP A 350 -14.53 3.69 -19.42
C TRP A 350 -15.57 3.65 -20.54
N HIS A 351 -15.88 4.78 -21.17
CA HIS A 351 -16.81 4.84 -22.30
C HIS A 351 -16.38 3.93 -23.48
N LEU A 352 -15.08 3.79 -23.76
CA LEU A 352 -14.58 2.90 -24.82
C LEU A 352 -14.81 1.42 -24.52
N LEU A 353 -15.03 1.06 -23.25
CA LEU A 353 -15.38 -0.29 -22.83
C LEU A 353 -16.87 -0.61 -23.01
N PHE A 354 -17.74 0.40 -23.08
CA PHE A 354 -19.20 0.20 -23.07
C PHE A 354 -19.90 0.57 -24.39
N HIS A 355 -19.19 1.21 -25.32
CA HIS A 355 -19.74 1.67 -26.61
C HIS A 355 -19.33 0.83 -27.84
N ASN A 356 -18.61 -0.28 -27.65
CA ASN A 356 -18.37 -1.31 -28.67
C ASN A 356 -19.12 -2.57 -28.30
#